data_AF-A0A1X9XDA4-F1
#
_entry.id   AF-A0A1X9XDA4-F1
#
_cell.length_a   1.000
_cell.length_b   1.000
_cell.length_c   1.000
_cell.angle_alpha   90.00
_cell.angle_beta   90.00
_cell.angle_gamma   90.00
#
_symmetry.space_group_name_H-M   'P 1'
#
loop_
_entity.id
_entity.type
_entity.pdbx_description
1 polymer ?
#
loop_
_entity_poly.entity_id
_entity_poly.type
_entity_poly.pdbx_seq_one_letter_code
_entity_poly.pdbx_strand_id
1 'polypeptide(L)' 'IGGHGEFRFVGVAPGTYVLKAEISGFLPQQREQVIVGMGKTIDVDFTLKVGGLSE' A
#
# COMPACT_ATOMS: atom_id res chain seq x y z
N ILE A 1 -9.73 12.58 -10.50
CA ILE A 1 -9.20 11.26 -10.06
C ILE A 1 -8.26 10.75 -11.16
N GLY A 2 -7.04 10.28 -10.96
CA GLY A 2 -6.06 10.48 -9.90
C GLY A 2 -4.70 10.48 -10.59
N GLY A 3 -3.86 11.47 -10.29
CA GLY A 3 -2.49 11.60 -10.78
C GLY A 3 -1.48 11.69 -9.64
N HIS A 4 -1.87 11.31 -8.41
CA HIS A 4 -1.14 11.59 -7.18
C HIS A 4 -0.74 10.33 -6.38
N GLY A 5 -0.79 9.14 -6.99
CA GLY A 5 -0.39 7.89 -6.32
C GLY A 5 -1.45 7.29 -5.37
N GLU A 6 -2.71 7.71 -5.49
CA GLU A 6 -3.82 7.20 -4.68
C GLU A 6 -4.42 5.91 -5.28
N PHE A 7 -4.59 4.89 -4.45
CA PHE A 7 -5.26 3.63 -4.81
C PHE A 7 -6.39 3.35 -3.82
N ARG A 8 -7.56 2.93 -4.32
CA ARG A 8 -8.72 2.62 -3.48
C ARG A 8 -9.28 1.24 -3.80
N PHE A 9 -9.39 0.42 -2.77
CA PHE A 9 -10.06 -0.88 -2.82
C PHE A 9 -11.44 -0.76 -2.16
N VAL A 10 -12.51 -1.07 -2.91
CA VAL A 10 -13.89 -1.05 -2.41
C VAL A 10 -14.44 -2.47 -2.29
N GLY A 11 -15.27 -2.72 -1.29
CA GLY A 11 -15.86 -4.05 -1.07
C GLY A 11 -14.88 -5.10 -0.54
N VAL A 12 -13.78 -4.67 0.11
CA VAL A 12 -12.85 -5.59 0.78
C VAL A 12 -13.55 -6.21 1.99
N ALA A 13 -13.59 -7.55 2.04
CA ALA A 13 -14.19 -8.27 3.15
C ALA A 13 -13.41 -8.00 4.45
N PRO A 14 -14.03 -8.13 5.63
CA PRO A 14 -13.31 -8.01 6.88
C PRO A 14 -12.26 -9.11 7.02
N GLY A 15 -11.03 -8.73 7.38
CA GLY A 15 -9.91 -9.67 7.43
C GLY A 15 -8.58 -8.97 7.65
N THR A 16 -7.52 -9.77 7.80
CA THR A 16 -6.14 -9.26 7.88
C THR A 16 -5.49 -9.40 6.50
N TYR A 17 -4.98 -8.29 5.99
CA TYR A 17 -4.40 -8.20 4.66
C TYR A 17 -2.92 -7.80 4.73
N VAL A 18 -2.21 -8.17 3.68
CA VAL A 18 -0.85 -7.69 3.41
C VAL A 18 -0.94 -6.80 2.18
N LEU A 19 -0.45 -5.58 2.31
CA LEU A 19 -0.39 -4.62 1.21
C LEU A 19 1.07 -4.45 0.79
N LYS A 20 1.36 -4.57 -0.50
CA LYS A 20 2.69 -4.39 -1.08
C LYS A 20 2.62 -3.33 -2.18
N ALA A 21 3.50 -2.34 -2.10
CA ALA A 21 3.66 -1.31 -3.12
C ALA A 21 5.06 -1.42 -3.73
N GLU A 22 5.13 -1.48 -5.06
CA GLU A 22 6.38 -1.60 -5.81
C GLU A 22 6.37 -0.69 -7.04
N ILE A 23 7.49 -0.03 -7.29
CA ILE A 23 7.71 0.85 -8.44
C ILE A 23 9.16 0.64 -8.90
N SER A 24 9.38 0.50 -10.21
CA SER A 24 10.72 0.36 -10.77
C SER A 24 11.63 1.55 -10.38
N GLY A 25 12.85 1.26 -9.91
CA GLY A 25 13.78 2.27 -9.40
C GLY A 25 13.57 2.64 -7.93
N PHE A 26 12.59 2.04 -7.25
CA PHE A 26 12.32 2.22 -5.83
C PHE A 26 12.40 0.88 -5.09
N LEU A 27 12.73 0.92 -3.80
CA LEU A 27 12.65 -0.25 -2.95
C LEU A 27 11.16 -0.59 -2.69
N PRO A 28 10.75 -1.86 -2.85
CA PRO A 28 9.38 -2.25 -2.54
C PRO A 28 9.12 -2.08 -1.05
N GLN A 29 7.92 -1.59 -0.72
CA GLN A 29 7.47 -1.47 0.66
C GLN A 29 6.29 -2.42 0.88
N GLN A 30 6.31 -3.11 2.02
CA GLN A 30 5.23 -4.01 2.45
C GLN A 30 4.70 -3.56 3.80
N ARG A 31 3.38 -3.62 3.94
CA ARG A 31 2.65 -3.41 5.19
C ARG A 31 1.90 -4.69 5.51
N GLU A 32 2.32 -5.34 6.58
CA GLU A 32 1.67 -6.53 7.11
C GLU A 32 0.62 -6.12 8.14
N GLN A 33 -0.28 -7.05 8.46
CA GLN A 33 -1.28 -6.89 9.52
C GLN A 33 -2.24 -5.71 9.31
N VAL A 34 -2.66 -5.45 8.06
CA VAL A 34 -3.69 -4.45 7.76
C VAL A 34 -5.06 -5.04 8.07
N ILE A 35 -5.64 -4.69 9.22
CA ILE A 35 -6.89 -5.27 9.72
C ILE A 35 -8.08 -4.49 9.16
N VAL A 36 -8.72 -4.97 8.11
CA VAL A 36 -9.93 -4.36 7.55
C VAL A 36 -11.15 -4.81 8.35
N GLY A 37 -11.86 -3.85 8.94
CA GLY A 37 -13.13 -4.08 9.65
C GLY A 37 -14.34 -3.84 8.76
N MET A 38 -15.48 -4.44 9.12
CA MET A 38 -16.75 -4.22 8.40
C MET A 38 -17.14 -2.73 8.41
N GLY A 39 -17.39 -2.18 7.22
CA GLY A 39 -17.79 -0.77 7.04
C GLY A 39 -16.70 0.24 7.45
N LYS A 40 -15.46 -0.20 7.69
CA LYS A 40 -14.33 0.67 8.01
C LYS A 40 -13.54 0.99 6.75
N THR A 41 -13.14 2.23 6.62
CA THR A 41 -12.11 2.65 5.66
C THR A 41 -10.79 2.74 6.40
N ILE A 42 -9.74 2.22 5.77
CA ILE A 42 -8.39 2.25 6.31
C ILE A 42 -7.52 2.88 5.25
N ASP A 43 -6.89 3.98 5.64
CA ASP A 43 -5.91 4.68 4.84
C ASP A 43 -4.53 4.12 5.21
N VAL A 44 -3.79 3.67 4.20
CA VAL A 44 -2.45 3.13 4.35
C VAL A 44 -1.53 3.89 3.41
N ASP A 45 -0.70 4.74 3.99
CA ASP A 45 0.30 5.50 3.25
C ASP A 45 1.56 4.65 3.01
N PHE A 46 2.04 4.68 1.78
CA PHE A 46 3.31 4.10 1.38
C PHE A 46 4.27 5.21 0.98
N THR A 47 5.50 5.15 1.50
CA THR A 47 6.59 6.06 1.13
C THR A 47 7.74 5.21 0.63
N LEU A 48 7.79 5.01 -0.68
CA LEU A 48 8.84 4.23 -1.30
C LEU A 48 10.15 5.03 -1.29
N LYS A 49 11.22 4.41 -0.82
CA LYS A 49 12.56 4.99 -0.90
C LYS A 49 13.15 4.68 -2.27
N VAL A 50 13.85 5.65 -2.87
CA VAL A 50 14.59 5.41 -4.11
C VAL A 50 15.51 4.23 -3.87
N GLY A 51 15.40 3.22 -4.72
CA GLY A 51 16.29 2.08 -4.74
C GLY A 51 17.56 2.56 -5.39
N GLY A 52 18.36 3.32 -4.63
CA GLY A 52 19.75 3.53 -4.97
C GLY A 52 20.32 2.14 -5.18
N LEU A 53 20.79 1.87 -6.40
CA LEU A 53 21.74 0.82 -6.66
C LEU A 53 22.77 0.96 -5.54
N SER A 54 22.82 -0.01 -4.61
CA SER A 54 23.98 -0.10 -3.74
C SER A 54 25.15 -0.31 -4.68
N GLU A 55 25.95 0.73 -4.90
CA GLU A 55 27.29 0.60 -5.49
C GLU A 55 28.14 -0.36 -4.63
#